data_AF-A0A819LNC0-F1
#
_entry.id   AF-A0A819LNC0-F1
#
_cell.length_a   1.000
_cell.length_b   1.000
_cell.length_c   1.000
_cell.angle_alpha   90.00
_cell.angle_beta   90.00
_cell.angle_gamma   90.00
#
_symmetry.space_group_name_H-M   'P 1'
#
loop_
_entity.id
_entity.type
_entity.pdbx_description
1 polymer ?
#
loop_
_entity_poly.entity_id
_entity_poly.type
_entity_poly.pdbx_seq_one_letter_code
_entity_poly.pdbx_strand_id
1 'polypeptide(L)'
;MASTNQQQRIILITGANKGIGFEVVKKLIEQPFSNSKDIILLGSRDIKRGEDALKQLGSPPNVHLLQLDTSSKESIATATNEIKQKYGGHLDVIINNAGIVPRDNTIQAARETQATNYHGVKMLNEHLIPLLREHGRVVNVASSIGPMALHCFSKDLQEKYTSETLTKEQLDLLVEEFLSAYESNNVEKIGYRPDLPYLAYGVSKVALIALTRIEARQYSGAQNIFIYSVCPGYCATDLNNKADGARPAALGADSILYVVDTPNHELENGGFYLDGKKEPQICMDEAKVQFFIQTSKKHLESK
;
A
#
# COMPACT_ATOMS: atom_id res chain seq x y z
N MET A 1 -10.33 -10.31 -34.71
CA MET A 1 -10.40 -8.87 -34.37
C MET A 1 -11.50 -8.69 -33.35
N ALA A 2 -11.14 -8.53 -32.08
CA ALA A 2 -12.04 -7.96 -31.08
C ALA A 2 -11.39 -6.65 -30.65
N SER A 3 -11.80 -5.54 -31.29
CA SER A 3 -11.52 -4.23 -30.72
C SER A 3 -12.41 -4.08 -29.49
N THR A 4 -11.98 -4.61 -28.36
CA THR A 4 -12.56 -4.23 -27.08
C THR A 4 -12.30 -2.73 -26.95
N ASN A 5 -13.35 -1.93 -27.14
CA ASN A 5 -13.29 -0.48 -26.93
C ASN A 5 -13.05 -0.28 -25.43
N GLN A 6 -11.80 -0.38 -24.99
CA GLN A 6 -11.44 -0.19 -23.58
C GLN A 6 -11.87 1.23 -23.20
N GLN A 7 -12.79 1.30 -22.26
CA GLN A 7 -13.25 2.54 -21.65
C GLN A 7 -12.05 3.25 -21.02
N GLN A 8 -12.02 4.59 -21.10
CA GLN A 8 -11.01 5.40 -20.42
C GLN A 8 -11.02 5.07 -18.92
N ARG A 9 -9.87 4.64 -18.40
CA ARG A 9 -9.65 4.46 -16.95
C ARG A 9 -9.14 5.76 -16.33
N ILE A 10 -9.52 6.01 -15.08
CA ILE A 10 -8.89 7.00 -14.22
C ILE A 10 -8.18 6.27 -13.08
N ILE A 11 -6.85 6.41 -13.05
CA ILE A 11 -5.96 5.68 -12.15
C ILE A 11 -5.32 6.68 -11.19
N LEU A 12 -5.59 6.56 -9.89
CA LEU A 12 -4.89 7.33 -8.86
C LEU A 12 -3.73 6.53 -8.28
N ILE A 13 -2.53 7.13 -8.21
CA ILE A 13 -1.38 6.56 -7.54
C ILE A 13 -0.89 7.52 -6.45
N THR A 14 -0.95 7.10 -5.18
CA THR A 14 -0.48 7.94 -4.07
C THR A 14 1.04 7.84 -3.91
N GLY A 15 1.70 8.93 -3.49
CA GLY A 15 3.16 8.95 -3.30
C GLY A 15 3.94 8.66 -4.60
N ALA A 16 3.43 9.14 -5.73
CA ALA A 16 3.94 8.83 -7.07
C ALA A 16 5.04 9.79 -7.56
N ASN A 17 5.49 10.73 -6.71
CA ASN A 17 6.56 11.67 -7.08
C ASN A 17 7.96 11.04 -7.09
N LYS A 18 8.13 9.81 -6.59
CA LYS A 18 9.41 9.07 -6.59
C LYS A 18 9.21 7.57 -6.34
N GLY A 19 10.31 6.81 -6.44
CA GLY A 19 10.36 5.41 -6.05
C GLY A 19 9.41 4.54 -6.88
N ILE A 20 8.76 3.57 -6.25
CA ILE A 20 7.89 2.62 -6.93
C ILE A 20 6.68 3.31 -7.58
N GLY A 21 6.02 4.25 -6.89
CA GLY A 21 4.87 4.97 -7.45
C GLY A 21 5.21 5.76 -8.71
N PHE A 22 6.42 6.34 -8.79
CA PHE A 22 6.91 6.99 -10.01
C PHE A 22 7.09 6.00 -11.16
N GLU A 23 7.69 4.84 -10.88
CA GLU A 23 7.87 3.77 -11.88
C GLU A 23 6.54 3.17 -12.34
N VAL A 24 5.52 3.12 -11.47
CA VAL A 24 4.16 2.75 -11.87
C VAL A 24 3.60 3.75 -12.88
N VAL A 25 3.69 5.06 -12.61
CA VAL A 25 3.25 6.09 -13.55
C VAL A 25 4.02 5.99 -14.88
N LYS A 26 5.34 5.83 -14.80
CA LYS A 26 6.21 5.68 -15.98
C LYS A 26 5.80 4.50 -16.84
N LYS A 27 5.55 3.34 -16.24
CA LYS A 27 5.08 2.17 -16.98
C LYS A 27 3.69 2.38 -17.58
N LEU A 28 2.76 3.01 -16.86
CA LEU A 28 1.41 3.29 -17.37
C LEU A 28 1.38 4.25 -18.58
N ILE A 29 2.43 5.04 -18.81
CA ILE A 29 2.55 5.87 -20.02
C ILE A 29 3.38 5.23 -21.14
N GLU A 30 4.09 4.14 -20.85
CA GLU A 30 4.92 3.38 -21.81
C GLU A 30 4.26 2.05 -22.24
N GLN A 31 4.58 1.57 -23.44
CA GLN A 31 4.11 0.24 -23.87
C GLN A 31 4.77 -0.86 -23.00
N PRO A 32 4.09 -2.00 -22.74
CA PRO A 32 2.78 -2.42 -23.25
C PRO A 32 1.59 -1.95 -22.41
N PHE A 33 1.82 -1.29 -21.27
CA PHE A 33 0.75 -0.92 -20.33
C PHE A 33 -0.03 0.33 -20.75
N SER A 34 0.58 1.17 -21.59
CA SER A 34 0.00 2.41 -22.08
C SER A 34 -1.27 2.17 -22.89
N ASN A 35 -2.38 2.68 -22.35
CA ASN A 35 -3.58 2.99 -23.10
C ASN A 35 -3.69 4.52 -23.18
N SER A 36 -3.60 5.07 -24.38
CA SER A 36 -3.58 6.53 -24.61
C SER A 36 -4.85 7.25 -24.14
N LYS A 37 -5.91 6.50 -23.79
CA LYS A 37 -7.14 7.05 -23.23
C LYS A 37 -7.08 7.20 -21.70
N ASP A 38 -6.21 6.48 -21.00
CA ASP A 38 -6.19 6.48 -19.53
C ASP A 38 -5.73 7.83 -18.98
N ILE A 39 -6.40 8.28 -17.92
CA ILE A 39 -6.03 9.44 -17.12
C ILE A 39 -5.30 8.94 -15.87
N ILE A 40 -4.09 9.44 -15.64
CA ILE A 40 -3.26 9.05 -14.52
C ILE A 40 -3.15 10.23 -13.56
N LEU A 41 -3.65 10.06 -12.34
CA LEU A 41 -3.51 11.04 -11.26
C LEU A 41 -2.25 10.71 -10.45
N LEU A 42 -1.20 11.49 -10.67
CA LEU A 42 0.06 11.42 -9.93
C LEU A 42 -0.15 12.11 -8.58
N GLY A 43 -0.39 11.32 -7.53
CA GLY A 43 -0.55 11.82 -6.17
C GLY A 43 0.79 12.19 -5.53
N SER A 44 0.90 13.42 -5.02
CA SER A 44 2.07 13.87 -4.25
C SER A 44 1.64 14.78 -3.12
N ARG A 45 2.18 14.59 -1.90
CA ARG A 45 1.92 15.53 -0.79
C ARG A 45 2.57 16.90 -1.02
N ASP A 46 3.69 16.92 -1.72
CA ASP A 46 4.48 18.11 -2.04
C ASP A 46 4.29 18.42 -3.53
N ILE A 47 3.66 19.57 -3.83
CA ILE A 47 3.35 19.99 -5.20
C ILE A 47 4.64 20.12 -6.02
N LYS A 48 5.68 20.75 -5.47
CA LYS A 48 6.93 21.01 -6.21
C LYS A 48 7.62 19.70 -6.61
N ARG A 49 7.69 18.74 -5.69
CA ARG A 49 8.22 17.40 -6.00
C ARG A 49 7.36 16.66 -7.02
N GLY A 50 6.04 16.87 -7.01
CA GLY A 50 5.13 16.34 -8.01
C GLY A 50 5.35 16.94 -9.40
N GLU A 51 5.51 18.27 -9.49
CA GLU A 51 5.83 18.97 -10.74
C GLU A 51 7.18 18.52 -11.31
N ASP A 52 8.19 18.35 -10.45
CA ASP A 52 9.50 17.86 -10.88
C ASP A 52 9.43 16.41 -11.39
N ALA A 53 8.60 15.56 -10.77
CA ALA A 53 8.32 14.22 -11.26
C ALA A 53 7.61 14.25 -12.63
N LEU A 54 6.63 15.13 -12.83
CA LEU A 54 5.97 15.29 -14.14
C LEU A 54 6.96 15.68 -15.24
N LYS A 55 7.86 16.63 -14.95
CA LYS A 55 8.92 17.02 -15.90
C LYS A 55 9.84 15.86 -16.24
N GLN A 56 10.21 15.04 -15.24
CA GLN A 56 11.04 13.85 -15.47
C GLN A 56 10.34 12.80 -16.35
N LEU A 57 9.01 12.72 -16.30
CA LEU A 57 8.19 11.86 -17.15
C LEU A 57 7.99 12.43 -18.57
N GLY A 58 8.50 13.63 -18.86
CA GLY A 58 8.29 14.32 -20.14
C GLY A 58 6.96 15.07 -20.24
N SER A 59 6.31 15.35 -19.11
CA SER A 59 5.01 16.04 -19.02
C SER A 59 3.94 15.46 -19.96
N PRO A 60 3.68 14.13 -19.90
CA PRO A 60 2.71 13.49 -20.77
C PRO A 60 1.31 14.09 -20.55
N PRO A 61 0.54 14.31 -21.62
CA PRO A 61 -0.72 15.06 -21.55
C PRO A 61 -1.83 14.35 -20.75
N ASN A 62 -1.67 13.05 -20.46
CA ASN A 62 -2.63 12.24 -19.74
C ASN A 62 -2.22 11.94 -18.28
N VAL A 63 -1.12 12.53 -17.79
CA VAL A 63 -0.72 12.45 -16.37
C VAL A 63 -0.91 13.81 -15.71
N HIS A 64 -1.76 13.85 -14.69
CA HIS A 64 -2.10 15.08 -13.98
C HIS A 64 -1.65 15.00 -12.53
N LEU A 65 -1.03 16.05 -12.02
CA LEU A 65 -0.64 16.15 -10.60
C LEU A 65 -1.89 16.34 -9.74
N LEU A 66 -1.99 15.56 -8.67
CA LEU A 66 -2.97 15.73 -7.61
C LEU A 66 -2.25 15.90 -6.27
N GLN A 67 -2.45 17.04 -5.59
CA GLN A 67 -1.89 17.21 -4.25
C GLN A 67 -2.63 16.30 -3.28
N LEU A 68 -1.92 15.34 -2.68
CA LEU A 68 -2.50 14.35 -1.78
C LEU A 68 -1.50 13.90 -0.72
N ASP A 69 -1.72 14.34 0.51
CA ASP A 69 -1.12 13.78 1.72
C ASP A 69 -2.10 12.80 2.37
N THR A 70 -1.75 11.51 2.36
CA THR A 70 -2.61 10.45 2.90
C THR A 70 -2.77 10.51 4.42
N SER A 71 -1.94 11.28 5.13
CA SER A 71 -2.05 11.47 6.58
C SER A 71 -2.93 12.67 6.96
N SER A 72 -3.38 13.49 5.99
CA SER A 72 -4.16 14.70 6.23
C SER A 72 -5.60 14.57 5.73
N LYS A 73 -6.56 14.62 6.66
CA LYS A 73 -7.99 14.61 6.36
C LYS A 73 -8.40 15.74 5.41
N GLU A 74 -7.83 16.93 5.60
CA GLU A 74 -8.10 18.09 4.74
C GLU A 74 -7.56 17.90 3.33
N SER A 75 -6.35 17.32 3.20
CA SER A 75 -5.77 17.02 1.89
C SER A 75 -6.60 15.96 1.16
N ILE A 76 -7.04 14.91 1.85
CA ILE A 76 -7.92 13.86 1.29
C ILE A 76 -9.24 14.46 0.81
N ALA A 77 -9.88 15.31 1.62
CA ALA A 77 -11.14 15.95 1.25
C ALA A 77 -10.98 16.87 0.02
N THR A 78 -9.90 17.66 -0.02
CA THR A 78 -9.57 18.53 -1.16
C THR A 78 -9.35 17.72 -2.43
N ALA A 79 -8.52 16.66 -2.36
CA ALA A 79 -8.26 15.77 -3.50
C ALA A 79 -9.54 15.08 -3.99
N THR A 80 -10.40 14.63 -3.07
CA THR A 80 -11.69 14.01 -3.39
C THR A 80 -12.61 14.98 -4.13
N ASN A 81 -12.67 16.24 -3.68
CA ASN A 81 -13.46 17.28 -4.36
C ASN A 81 -12.89 17.62 -5.74
N GLU A 82 -11.57 17.64 -5.89
CA GLU A 82 -10.94 17.83 -7.19
C GLU A 82 -11.27 16.69 -8.16
N ILE A 83 -11.25 15.44 -7.70
CA ILE A 83 -11.69 14.26 -8.47
C ILE A 83 -13.15 14.42 -8.93
N LYS A 84 -14.03 14.85 -8.03
CA LYS A 84 -15.44 15.12 -8.36
C LYS A 84 -15.63 16.20 -9.41
N GLN A 85 -14.90 17.30 -9.30
CA GLN A 85 -15.09 18.46 -10.16
C GLN A 85 -14.42 18.32 -11.53
N LYS A 86 -13.20 17.79 -11.59
CA LYS A 86 -12.38 17.76 -12.82
C LYS A 86 -12.45 16.44 -13.58
N TYR A 87 -12.80 15.35 -12.89
CA TYR A 87 -12.71 14.00 -13.44
C TYR A 87 -14.06 13.27 -13.41
N GLY A 88 -15.16 14.03 -13.38
CA GLY A 88 -16.52 13.49 -13.42
C GLY A 88 -16.88 12.60 -12.22
N GLY A 89 -16.15 12.74 -11.10
CA GLY A 89 -16.43 12.02 -9.85
C GLY A 89 -16.33 10.51 -9.95
N HIS A 90 -15.46 9.99 -10.81
CA HIS A 90 -15.22 8.55 -10.90
C HIS A 90 -13.72 8.21 -10.92
N LEU A 91 -13.42 6.99 -10.46
CA LEU A 91 -12.13 6.34 -10.54
C LEU A 91 -12.34 4.90 -11.04
N ASP A 92 -11.30 4.31 -11.61
CA ASP A 92 -11.30 2.90 -12.02
C ASP A 92 -10.28 2.11 -11.20
N VAL A 93 -9.15 2.74 -10.84
CA VAL A 93 -8.09 2.11 -10.04
C VAL A 93 -7.53 3.09 -9.01
N ILE A 94 -7.40 2.64 -7.76
CA ILE A 94 -6.67 3.34 -6.69
C ILE A 94 -5.46 2.50 -6.29
N ILE A 95 -4.27 3.08 -6.38
CA ILE A 95 -3.01 2.46 -5.95
C ILE A 95 -2.51 3.22 -4.72
N ASN A 96 -2.75 2.63 -3.55
CA ASN A 96 -2.27 3.13 -2.27
C ASN A 96 -0.79 2.76 -2.09
N ASN A 97 0.09 3.50 -2.77
CA ASN A 97 1.53 3.29 -2.75
C ASN A 97 2.27 4.12 -1.68
N ALA A 98 1.73 5.26 -1.27
CA ALA A 98 2.35 6.11 -0.25
C ALA A 98 2.63 5.31 1.04
N GLY A 99 3.85 5.44 1.57
CA GLY A 99 4.24 4.79 2.80
C GLY A 99 5.61 5.26 3.30
N ILE A 100 5.83 5.10 4.60
CA ILE A 100 7.06 5.49 5.28
C ILE A 100 7.62 4.35 6.14
N VAL A 101 8.92 4.41 6.38
CA VAL A 101 9.62 3.65 7.41
C VAL A 101 10.62 4.60 8.07
N PRO A 102 10.19 5.31 9.13
CA PRO A 102 11.12 6.06 9.97
C PRO A 102 12.23 5.13 10.49
N ARG A 103 13.42 5.68 10.72
CA ARG A 103 14.59 4.89 11.12
C ARG A 103 14.79 4.85 12.63
N ASP A 104 14.21 5.80 13.33
CA ASP A 104 14.24 5.89 14.78
C ASP A 104 13.14 5.02 15.40
N ASN A 105 13.45 4.37 16.51
CA ASN A 105 12.53 3.50 17.24
C ASN A 105 11.72 4.28 18.28
N THR A 106 11.32 5.51 17.99
CA THR A 106 10.55 6.35 18.92
C THR A 106 9.05 6.08 18.80
N ILE A 107 8.29 6.42 19.85
CA ILE A 107 6.82 6.39 19.78
C ILE A 107 6.30 7.36 18.71
N GLN A 108 6.96 8.51 18.50
CA GLN A 108 6.58 9.46 17.46
C GLN A 108 6.70 8.84 16.07
N ALA A 109 7.83 8.18 15.77
CA ALA A 109 8.02 7.41 14.55
C ALA A 109 7.00 6.29 14.37
N ALA A 110 6.67 5.56 15.45
CA ALA A 110 5.65 4.52 15.41
C ALA A 110 4.26 5.10 15.06
N ARG A 111 3.87 6.22 15.70
CA ARG A 111 2.61 6.92 15.41
C ARG A 111 2.56 7.44 13.97
N GLU A 112 3.63 8.07 13.49
CA GLU A 112 3.73 8.54 12.11
C GLU A 112 3.59 7.39 11.10
N THR A 113 4.22 6.25 11.41
CA THR A 113 4.17 5.04 10.57
C THR A 113 2.74 4.53 10.47
N GLN A 114 2.03 4.37 11.60
CA GLN A 114 0.63 3.92 11.58
C GLN A 114 -0.30 4.94 10.93
N ALA A 115 -0.09 6.24 11.20
CA ALA A 115 -0.88 7.32 10.62
C ALA A 115 -0.80 7.33 9.09
N THR A 116 0.38 7.07 8.52
CA THR A 116 0.56 7.07 7.06
C THR A 116 0.20 5.73 6.42
N ASN A 117 0.74 4.62 6.95
CA ASN A 117 0.71 3.33 6.28
C ASN A 117 -0.59 2.56 6.48
N TYR A 118 -1.36 2.88 7.54
CA TYR A 118 -2.61 2.20 7.89
C TYR A 118 -3.78 3.18 7.97
N HIS A 119 -3.82 4.08 8.97
CA HIS A 119 -4.98 4.96 9.17
C HIS A 119 -5.24 5.89 7.98
N GLY A 120 -4.17 6.41 7.36
CA GLY A 120 -4.26 7.24 6.18
C GLY A 120 -4.84 6.51 4.97
N VAL A 121 -4.43 5.25 4.77
CA VAL A 121 -5.00 4.40 3.71
C VAL A 121 -6.48 4.10 3.98
N LYS A 122 -6.83 3.74 5.22
CA LYS A 122 -8.22 3.51 5.62
C LYS A 122 -9.10 4.75 5.37
N MET A 123 -8.65 5.91 5.82
CA MET A 123 -9.36 7.18 5.63
C MET A 123 -9.50 7.53 4.15
N LEU A 124 -8.43 7.35 3.36
CA LEU A 124 -8.46 7.59 1.93
C LEU A 124 -9.47 6.67 1.22
N ASN A 125 -9.49 5.38 1.56
CA ASN A 125 -10.40 4.39 1.01
C ASN A 125 -11.87 4.75 1.31
N GLU A 126 -12.18 5.20 2.54
CA GLU A 126 -13.53 5.67 2.91
C GLU A 126 -14.04 6.82 2.01
N HIS A 127 -13.14 7.68 1.52
CA HIS A 127 -13.51 8.83 0.67
C HIS A 127 -13.52 8.49 -0.82
N LEU A 128 -12.62 7.60 -1.27
CA LEU A 128 -12.40 7.35 -2.70
C LEU A 128 -13.06 6.09 -3.24
N ILE A 129 -13.26 5.04 -2.43
CA ILE A 129 -13.99 3.84 -2.89
C ILE A 129 -15.39 4.19 -3.38
N PRO A 130 -16.17 5.10 -2.75
CA PRO A 130 -17.47 5.52 -3.28
C PRO A 130 -17.41 6.18 -4.67
N LEU A 131 -16.22 6.57 -5.15
CA LEU A 131 -16.02 7.11 -6.50
C LEU A 131 -15.59 6.02 -7.49
N LEU A 132 -15.29 4.80 -7.06
CA LEU A 132 -14.95 3.73 -7.99
C LEU A 132 -16.18 3.33 -8.81
N ARG A 133 -15.97 3.15 -10.11
CA ARG A 133 -16.96 2.51 -10.99
C ARG A 133 -17.15 1.05 -10.60
N GLU A 134 -18.24 0.45 -11.07
CA GLU A 134 -18.46 -0.99 -10.96
C GLU A 134 -17.26 -1.76 -11.51
N HIS A 135 -16.84 -2.82 -10.80
CA HIS A 135 -15.63 -3.59 -11.08
C HIS A 135 -14.29 -2.84 -10.89
N GLY A 136 -14.34 -1.63 -10.35
CA GLY A 136 -13.17 -0.85 -9.97
C GLY A 136 -12.30 -1.56 -8.93
N ARG A 137 -11.06 -1.10 -8.81
CA ARG A 137 -10.01 -1.81 -8.05
C ARG A 137 -9.26 -0.90 -7.09
N VAL A 138 -8.97 -1.42 -5.90
CA VAL A 138 -8.00 -0.85 -4.96
C VAL A 138 -6.81 -1.79 -4.83
N VAL A 139 -5.60 -1.24 -4.91
CA VAL A 139 -4.34 -1.96 -4.71
C VAL A 139 -3.56 -1.30 -3.58
N ASN A 140 -3.51 -1.96 -2.43
CA ASN A 140 -2.76 -1.54 -1.25
C ASN A 140 -1.32 -2.05 -1.34
N VAL A 141 -0.34 -1.16 -1.47
CA VAL A 141 1.08 -1.55 -1.50
C VAL A 141 1.55 -1.87 -0.08
N ALA A 142 1.48 -3.15 0.26
CA ALA A 142 1.85 -3.71 1.55
C ALA A 142 3.33 -4.13 1.56
N SER A 143 3.67 -5.22 2.26
CA SER A 143 5.03 -5.76 2.34
C SER A 143 5.02 -7.19 2.86
N SER A 144 5.94 -8.03 2.38
CA SER A 144 6.18 -9.36 2.96
C SER A 144 6.66 -9.30 4.42
N ILE A 145 7.13 -8.13 4.90
CA ILE A 145 7.41 -7.92 6.31
C ILE A 145 6.14 -8.11 7.17
N GLY A 146 4.95 -7.82 6.65
CA GLY A 146 3.69 -8.05 7.38
C GLY A 146 3.54 -9.52 7.82
N PRO A 147 3.42 -10.49 6.88
CA PRO A 147 3.30 -11.90 7.24
C PRO A 147 4.48 -12.47 8.05
N MET A 148 5.68 -11.94 7.87
CA MET A 148 6.87 -12.35 8.62
C MET A 148 6.89 -11.78 10.05
N ALA A 149 6.40 -10.56 10.24
CA ALA A 149 6.18 -9.98 11.56
C ALA A 149 5.08 -10.73 12.30
N LEU A 150 3.95 -11.02 11.63
CA LEU A 150 2.83 -11.74 12.23
C LEU A 150 3.22 -13.15 12.69
N HIS A 151 4.09 -13.83 11.94
CA HIS A 151 4.68 -15.12 12.37
C HIS A 151 5.39 -15.03 13.72
N CYS A 152 6.01 -13.88 14.01
CA CYS A 152 6.73 -13.64 15.25
C CYS A 152 5.83 -13.20 16.42
N PHE A 153 4.55 -12.92 16.21
CA PHE A 153 3.62 -12.53 17.26
C PHE A 153 3.01 -13.75 17.96
N SER A 154 2.35 -13.52 19.09
CA SER A 154 1.62 -14.57 19.82
C SER A 154 0.56 -15.23 18.96
N LYS A 155 0.17 -16.47 19.32
CA LYS A 155 -0.92 -17.18 18.63
C LYS A 155 -2.25 -16.42 18.68
N ASP A 156 -2.54 -15.78 19.82
CA ASP A 156 -3.70 -14.91 19.97
C ASP A 156 -3.71 -13.75 18.95
N LEU A 157 -2.59 -13.05 18.76
CA LEU A 157 -2.51 -12.00 17.73
C LEU A 157 -2.59 -12.56 16.32
N GLN A 158 -1.96 -13.71 16.05
CA GLN A 158 -2.08 -14.41 14.77
C GLN A 158 -3.56 -14.71 14.44
N GLU A 159 -4.32 -15.24 15.39
CA GLU A 159 -5.74 -15.54 15.25
C GLU A 159 -6.58 -14.26 15.06
N LYS A 160 -6.33 -13.22 15.86
CA LYS A 160 -7.05 -11.93 15.76
C LYS A 160 -6.85 -11.26 14.39
N TYR A 161 -5.61 -11.12 13.93
CA TYR A 161 -5.30 -10.50 12.64
C TYR A 161 -5.77 -11.33 11.43
N THR A 162 -5.82 -12.67 11.56
CA THR A 162 -6.26 -13.55 10.48
C THR A 162 -7.74 -13.91 10.51
N SER A 163 -8.47 -13.52 11.55
CA SER A 163 -9.91 -13.75 11.67
C SER A 163 -10.69 -13.29 10.44
N GLU A 164 -11.61 -14.12 9.96
CA GLU A 164 -12.51 -13.81 8.84
C GLU A 164 -13.61 -12.81 9.23
N THR A 165 -13.88 -12.66 10.53
CA THR A 165 -14.90 -11.77 11.08
C THR A 165 -14.32 -10.48 11.67
N LEU A 166 -13.00 -10.28 11.59
CA LEU A 166 -12.34 -9.06 12.05
C LEU A 166 -13.01 -7.82 11.45
N THR A 167 -13.39 -6.85 12.27
CA THR A 167 -13.97 -5.57 11.82
C THR A 167 -12.91 -4.48 11.76
N LYS A 168 -13.22 -3.34 11.10
CA LYS A 168 -12.29 -2.20 11.07
C LYS A 168 -12.05 -1.63 12.47
N GLU A 169 -13.09 -1.59 13.30
CA GLU A 169 -13.02 -1.10 14.67
C GLU A 169 -12.14 -2.00 15.53
N GLN A 170 -12.26 -3.32 15.39
CA GLN A 170 -11.37 -4.26 16.07
C GLN A 170 -9.93 -4.14 15.59
N LEU A 171 -9.72 -3.94 14.28
CA LEU A 171 -8.39 -3.72 13.74
C LEU A 171 -7.76 -2.41 14.25
N ASP A 172 -8.55 -1.34 14.36
CA ASP A 172 -8.11 -0.08 14.97
C ASP A 172 -7.71 -0.28 16.43
N LEU A 173 -8.52 -1.00 17.21
CA LEU A 173 -8.19 -1.31 18.60
C LEU A 173 -6.86 -2.06 18.72
N LEU A 174 -6.58 -3.04 17.86
CA LEU A 174 -5.29 -3.74 17.85
C LEU A 174 -4.10 -2.81 17.61
N VAL A 175 -4.25 -1.84 16.69
CA VAL A 175 -3.20 -0.86 16.37
C VAL A 175 -3.02 0.16 17.50
N GLU A 176 -4.11 0.63 18.11
CA GLU A 176 -4.04 1.57 19.24
C GLU A 176 -3.47 0.91 20.51
N GLU A 177 -3.85 -0.35 20.79
CA GLU A 177 -3.26 -1.15 21.88
C GLU A 177 -1.76 -1.37 21.65
N PHE A 178 -1.35 -1.65 20.41
CA PHE A 178 0.06 -1.71 20.04
C PHE A 178 0.78 -0.40 20.32
N LEU A 179 0.25 0.75 19.86
CA LEU A 179 0.89 2.06 20.08
C LEU A 179 0.99 2.41 21.57
N SER A 180 -0.05 2.13 22.35
CA SER A 180 -0.05 2.33 23.81
C SER A 180 1.00 1.48 24.51
N ALA A 181 1.10 0.19 24.14
CA ALA A 181 2.12 -0.70 24.68
C ALA A 181 3.52 -0.37 24.19
N TYR A 182 3.67 0.16 22.97
CA TYR A 182 4.94 0.63 22.41
C TYR A 182 5.46 1.84 23.20
N GLU A 183 4.59 2.81 23.49
CA GLU A 183 4.91 3.96 24.33
C GLU A 183 5.34 3.54 25.76
N SER A 184 4.71 2.49 26.28
CA SER A 184 4.98 1.98 27.62
C SER A 184 6.08 0.90 27.67
N ASN A 185 6.77 0.61 26.56
CA ASN A 185 7.77 -0.46 26.44
C ASN A 185 7.29 -1.84 26.92
N ASN A 186 6.04 -2.21 26.62
CA ASN A 186 5.38 -3.42 27.12
C ASN A 186 4.72 -4.25 26.01
N VAL A 187 5.15 -4.09 24.75
CA VAL A 187 4.55 -4.75 23.58
C VAL A 187 4.57 -6.29 23.68
N GLU A 188 5.56 -6.86 24.37
CA GLU A 188 5.65 -8.29 24.67
C GLU A 188 4.50 -8.81 25.52
N LYS A 189 3.99 -7.99 26.47
CA LYS A 189 2.89 -8.38 27.38
C LYS A 189 1.58 -8.57 26.64
N ILE A 190 1.43 -7.91 25.49
CA ILE A 190 0.27 -8.04 24.62
C ILE A 190 0.57 -8.86 23.35
N GLY A 191 1.70 -9.59 23.35
CA GLY A 191 1.99 -10.64 22.36
C GLY A 191 2.79 -10.22 21.13
N TYR A 192 3.24 -8.97 21.03
CA TYR A 192 4.16 -8.55 19.95
C TYR A 192 5.61 -8.89 20.31
N ARG A 193 6.48 -8.94 19.30
CA ARG A 193 7.90 -9.26 19.49
C ARG A 193 8.75 -7.97 19.58
N PRO A 194 9.24 -7.56 20.78
CA PRO A 194 9.94 -6.29 20.96
C PRO A 194 11.29 -6.21 20.25
N ASP A 195 12.01 -7.32 20.07
CA ASP A 195 13.31 -7.36 19.40
C ASP A 195 13.21 -7.46 17.87
N LEU A 196 11.99 -7.38 17.32
CA LEU A 196 11.75 -7.48 15.89
C LEU A 196 12.20 -6.18 15.19
N PRO A 197 13.09 -6.25 14.19
CA PRO A 197 13.47 -5.09 13.40
C PRO A 197 12.26 -4.47 12.71
N TYR A 198 12.17 -3.15 12.72
CA TYR A 198 11.07 -2.41 12.09
C TYR A 198 9.69 -2.78 12.63
N LEU A 199 9.57 -3.09 13.93
CA LEU A 199 8.30 -3.56 14.54
C LEU A 199 7.09 -2.69 14.17
N ALA A 200 7.17 -1.37 14.33
CA ALA A 200 6.05 -0.48 14.00
C ALA A 200 5.67 -0.53 12.51
N TYR A 201 6.66 -0.60 11.61
CA TYR A 201 6.41 -0.80 10.19
C TYR A 201 5.77 -2.16 9.90
N GLY A 202 6.28 -3.23 10.52
CA GLY A 202 5.71 -4.57 10.42
C GLY A 202 4.24 -4.60 10.83
N VAL A 203 3.90 -4.04 12.00
CA VAL A 203 2.51 -3.92 12.47
C VAL A 203 1.66 -3.13 11.48
N SER A 204 2.17 -2.02 10.91
CA SER A 204 1.42 -1.25 9.92
C SER A 204 1.09 -2.06 8.66
N LYS A 205 1.99 -2.96 8.25
CA LYS A 205 1.79 -3.81 7.07
C LYS A 205 0.95 -5.05 7.37
N VAL A 206 0.99 -5.59 8.58
CA VAL A 206 0.00 -6.57 9.07
C VAL A 206 -1.40 -5.95 9.04
N ALA A 207 -1.55 -4.74 9.59
CA ALA A 207 -2.83 -4.04 9.63
C ALA A 207 -3.35 -3.71 8.22
N LEU A 208 -2.48 -3.27 7.30
CA LEU A 208 -2.88 -2.99 5.92
C LEU A 208 -3.35 -4.24 5.15
N ILE A 209 -2.72 -5.39 5.38
CA ILE A 209 -3.15 -6.68 4.79
C ILE A 209 -4.49 -7.12 5.38
N ALA A 210 -4.68 -6.97 6.69
CA ALA A 210 -5.96 -7.23 7.34
C ALA A 210 -7.06 -6.29 6.83
N LEU A 211 -6.79 -4.99 6.70
CA LEU A 211 -7.70 -3.99 6.15
C LEU A 211 -8.17 -4.35 4.75
N THR A 212 -7.24 -4.79 3.90
CA THR A 212 -7.54 -5.25 2.53
C THR A 212 -8.62 -6.34 2.54
N ARG A 213 -8.51 -7.32 3.43
CA ARG A 213 -9.51 -8.39 3.58
C ARG A 213 -10.84 -7.86 4.09
N ILE A 214 -10.81 -6.97 5.07
CA ILE A 214 -12.02 -6.37 5.66
C ILE A 214 -12.80 -5.60 4.60
N GLU A 215 -12.11 -4.74 3.87
CA GLU A 215 -12.73 -3.90 2.85
C GLU A 215 -13.17 -4.73 1.64
N ALA A 216 -12.41 -5.76 1.25
CA ALA A 216 -12.84 -6.68 0.20
C ALA A 216 -14.21 -7.30 0.52
N ARG A 217 -14.44 -7.74 1.77
CA ARG A 217 -15.76 -8.26 2.20
C ARG A 217 -16.83 -7.17 2.24
N GLN A 218 -16.47 -5.96 2.64
CA GLN A 218 -17.41 -4.84 2.75
C GLN A 218 -17.90 -4.37 1.37
N TYR A 219 -17.02 -4.33 0.37
CA TYR A 219 -17.30 -3.74 -0.94
C TYR A 219 -17.51 -4.76 -2.07
N SER A 220 -17.45 -6.07 -1.78
CA SER A 220 -17.79 -7.15 -2.74
C SER A 220 -19.28 -7.27 -3.09
N GLY A 221 -20.15 -6.44 -2.48
CA GLY A 221 -21.60 -6.43 -2.72
C GLY A 221 -22.00 -5.72 -4.03
N ALA A 222 -23.03 -4.88 -3.98
CA ALA A 222 -23.66 -4.27 -5.17
C ALA A 222 -22.73 -3.42 -6.06
N GLN A 223 -21.63 -2.89 -5.53
CA GLN A 223 -20.64 -2.13 -6.32
C GLN A 223 -19.59 -3.04 -6.99
N ASN A 224 -19.50 -4.29 -6.55
CA ASN A 224 -18.56 -5.30 -7.05
C ASN A 224 -17.12 -4.77 -7.16
N ILE A 225 -16.63 -4.15 -6.08
CA ILE A 225 -15.29 -3.58 -6.00
C ILE A 225 -14.31 -4.65 -5.54
N PHE A 226 -13.12 -4.62 -6.13
CA PHE A 226 -12.05 -5.56 -5.84
C PHE A 226 -10.90 -4.87 -5.12
N ILE A 227 -10.44 -5.45 -4.01
CA ILE A 227 -9.45 -4.86 -3.12
C ILE A 227 -8.36 -5.88 -2.88
N TYR A 228 -7.14 -5.51 -3.21
CA TYR A 228 -5.97 -6.39 -3.14
C TYR A 228 -4.86 -5.72 -2.37
N SER A 229 -3.96 -6.53 -1.82
CA SER A 229 -2.69 -6.05 -1.28
C SER A 229 -1.54 -6.69 -2.05
N VAL A 230 -0.45 -5.93 -2.20
CA VAL A 230 0.70 -6.38 -2.99
C VAL A 230 2.00 -6.02 -2.29
N CYS A 231 2.94 -6.96 -2.27
CA CYS A 231 4.33 -6.68 -1.94
C CYS A 231 5.07 -6.33 -3.23
N PRO A 232 5.71 -5.15 -3.30
CA PRO A 232 6.53 -4.78 -4.46
C PRO A 232 7.94 -5.40 -4.38
N GLY A 233 8.18 -6.38 -3.49
CA GLY A 233 9.50 -6.94 -3.22
C GLY A 233 10.48 -5.93 -2.60
N TYR A 234 11.72 -6.38 -2.36
CA TYR A 234 12.76 -5.53 -1.78
C TYR A 234 13.40 -4.64 -2.84
N CYS A 235 12.84 -3.44 -3.04
CA CYS A 235 13.25 -2.52 -4.12
C CYS A 235 14.21 -1.41 -3.66
N ALA A 236 15.23 -1.11 -4.46
CA ALA A 236 16.16 -0.01 -4.27
C ALA A 236 15.45 1.34 -4.43
N THR A 237 15.09 1.96 -3.32
CA THR A 237 14.40 3.27 -3.26
C THR A 237 14.97 4.10 -2.12
N ASP A 238 14.60 5.37 -2.03
CA ASP A 238 14.98 6.20 -0.87
C ASP A 238 14.53 5.58 0.47
N LEU A 239 13.41 4.84 0.46
CA LEU A 239 12.83 4.19 1.62
C LEU A 239 13.83 3.22 2.29
N ASN A 240 14.59 2.46 1.49
CA ASN A 240 15.62 1.54 1.99
C ASN A 240 17.05 2.03 1.70
N ASN A 241 17.24 3.32 1.42
CA ASN A 241 18.55 3.91 1.11
C ASN A 241 19.24 3.33 -0.13
N LYS A 242 18.47 2.85 -1.11
CA LYS A 242 19.00 2.16 -2.30
C LYS A 242 19.94 1.00 -1.91
N ALA A 243 19.50 0.19 -0.95
CA ALA A 243 20.30 -0.88 -0.37
C ALA A 243 20.86 -1.87 -1.40
N ASP A 244 22.08 -2.35 -1.16
CA ASP A 244 22.72 -3.37 -1.98
C ASP A 244 21.91 -4.68 -1.97
N GLY A 245 21.82 -5.33 -3.13
CA GLY A 245 21.00 -6.53 -3.33
C GLY A 245 19.49 -6.27 -3.47
N ALA A 246 19.04 -5.02 -3.33
CA ALA A 246 17.66 -4.65 -3.65
C ALA A 246 17.43 -4.60 -5.16
N ARG A 247 16.24 -5.03 -5.59
CA ARG A 247 15.85 -5.03 -7.01
C ARG A 247 15.51 -3.62 -7.50
N PRO A 248 15.54 -3.34 -8.82
CA PRO A 248 15.10 -2.05 -9.35
C PRO A 248 13.65 -1.73 -8.97
N ALA A 249 13.35 -0.46 -8.70
CA ALA A 249 11.98 0.00 -8.40
C ALA A 249 10.98 -0.33 -9.51
N ALA A 250 11.44 -0.38 -10.77
CA ALA A 250 10.64 -0.83 -11.91
C ALA A 250 10.09 -2.24 -11.74
N LEU A 251 10.84 -3.18 -11.17
CA LEU A 251 10.31 -4.53 -10.89
C LEU A 251 9.26 -4.52 -9.76
N GLY A 252 9.35 -3.59 -8.81
CA GLY A 252 8.29 -3.37 -7.84
C GLY A 252 7.01 -2.82 -8.46
N ALA A 253 7.15 -1.94 -9.45
CA ALA A 253 6.02 -1.47 -10.25
C ALA A 253 5.39 -2.61 -11.06
N ASP A 254 6.18 -3.55 -11.60
CA ASP A 254 5.66 -4.74 -12.28
C ASP A 254 4.79 -5.61 -11.37
N SER A 255 5.18 -5.82 -10.10
CA SER A 255 4.33 -6.56 -9.14
C SER A 255 2.98 -5.88 -8.91
N ILE A 256 2.99 -4.55 -8.80
CA ILE A 256 1.76 -3.76 -8.62
C ILE A 256 0.89 -3.87 -9.88
N LEU A 257 1.48 -3.66 -11.06
CA LEU A 257 0.76 -3.67 -12.32
C LEU A 257 0.21 -5.04 -12.67
N TYR A 258 0.88 -6.13 -12.27
CA TYR A 258 0.29 -7.46 -12.35
C TYR A 258 -1.10 -7.49 -11.68
N VAL A 259 -1.22 -6.96 -10.46
CA VAL A 259 -2.49 -6.90 -9.73
C VAL A 259 -3.46 -5.88 -10.33
N VAL A 260 -2.98 -4.86 -11.06
CA VAL A 260 -3.83 -3.85 -11.75
C VAL A 260 -4.39 -4.37 -13.07
N ASP A 261 -3.65 -5.21 -13.79
CA ASP A 261 -4.02 -5.62 -15.16
C ASP A 261 -4.59 -7.05 -15.22
N THR A 262 -4.35 -7.89 -14.20
CA THR A 262 -4.96 -9.22 -14.15
C THR A 262 -6.48 -9.11 -14.04
N PRO A 263 -7.27 -9.88 -14.81
CA PRO A 263 -8.72 -9.91 -14.70
C PRO A 263 -9.20 -10.27 -13.28
N ASN A 264 -10.26 -9.61 -12.80
CA ASN A 264 -10.76 -9.80 -11.42
C ASN A 264 -11.07 -11.26 -11.07
N HIS A 265 -11.51 -12.08 -12.02
CA HIS A 265 -11.87 -13.49 -11.79
C HIS A 265 -10.65 -14.42 -11.65
N GLU A 266 -9.44 -13.94 -11.98
CA GLU A 266 -8.19 -14.69 -11.85
C GLU A 266 -7.47 -14.39 -10.52
N LEU A 267 -7.94 -13.39 -9.77
CA LEU A 267 -7.44 -13.03 -8.45
C LEU A 267 -8.49 -13.29 -7.37
N GLU A 268 -8.05 -13.76 -6.22
CA GLU A 268 -8.87 -13.77 -5.01
C GLU A 268 -8.97 -12.35 -4.42
N ASN A 269 -10.20 -11.83 -4.35
CA ASN A 269 -10.51 -10.55 -3.71
C ASN A 269 -10.14 -10.60 -2.21
N GLY A 270 -9.47 -9.57 -1.72
CA GLY A 270 -8.87 -9.55 -0.38
C GLY A 270 -7.51 -10.26 -0.28
N GLY A 271 -6.99 -10.80 -1.39
CA GLY A 271 -5.71 -11.51 -1.43
C GLY A 271 -4.49 -10.61 -1.26
N PHE A 272 -3.39 -11.23 -0.86
CA PHE A 272 -2.05 -10.63 -0.78
C PHE A 272 -1.14 -11.28 -1.82
N TYR A 273 -0.44 -10.48 -2.63
CA TYR A 273 0.33 -10.98 -3.78
C TYR A 273 1.77 -10.48 -3.79
N LEU A 274 2.69 -11.28 -4.34
CA LEU A 274 4.05 -10.91 -4.68
C LEU A 274 4.39 -11.52 -6.03
N ASP A 275 4.77 -10.68 -7.01
CA ASP A 275 5.17 -11.12 -8.36
C ASP A 275 4.16 -12.11 -8.99
N GLY A 276 2.88 -11.78 -8.84
CA GLY A 276 1.74 -12.56 -9.35
C GLY A 276 1.38 -13.82 -8.58
N LYS A 277 2.16 -14.19 -7.57
CA LYS A 277 1.83 -15.30 -6.68
C LYS A 277 1.06 -14.80 -5.46
N LYS A 278 -0.03 -15.49 -5.12
CA LYS A 278 -0.73 -15.28 -3.85
C LYS A 278 0.16 -15.74 -2.68
N GLU A 279 0.41 -14.84 -1.74
CA GLU A 279 1.20 -15.06 -0.54
C GLU A 279 0.28 -15.29 0.68
N PRO A 280 0.75 -16.04 1.70
CA PRO A 280 -0.02 -16.30 2.90
C PRO A 280 -0.08 -15.06 3.81
N GLN A 281 -1.09 -15.03 4.69
CA GLN A 281 -1.21 -13.98 5.72
C GLN A 281 -0.14 -14.11 6.82
N ILE A 282 0.35 -15.32 7.05
CA ILE A 282 1.45 -15.64 7.98
C ILE A 282 2.53 -16.38 7.21
N CYS A 283 3.78 -15.93 7.31
CA CYS A 283 4.90 -16.59 6.65
C CYS A 283 5.37 -17.79 7.47
N MET A 284 4.99 -19.00 7.06
CA MET A 284 5.36 -20.25 7.77
C MET A 284 6.80 -20.73 7.48
N ASP A 285 7.52 -20.05 6.59
CA ASP A 285 8.93 -20.33 6.29
C ASP A 285 9.83 -19.69 7.36
N GLU A 286 10.19 -20.48 8.37
CA GLU A 286 11.05 -20.06 9.48
C GLU A 286 12.41 -19.56 8.99
N ALA A 287 13.01 -20.20 7.98
CA ALA A 287 14.32 -19.81 7.46
C ALA A 287 14.27 -18.41 6.82
N LYS A 288 13.20 -18.13 6.06
CA LYS A 288 12.95 -16.81 5.48
C LYS A 288 12.74 -15.74 6.56
N VAL A 289 12.01 -16.06 7.63
CA VAL A 289 11.79 -15.13 8.75
C VAL A 289 13.10 -14.83 9.47
N GLN A 290 13.88 -15.86 9.83
CA GLN A 290 15.16 -15.69 10.52
C GLN A 290 16.18 -14.92 9.67
N PHE A 291 16.24 -15.22 8.36
CA PHE A 291 17.10 -14.49 7.44
C PHE A 291 16.79 -12.99 7.47
N PHE A 292 15.51 -12.61 7.36
CA PHE A 292 15.10 -11.21 7.44
C PHE A 292 15.46 -10.53 8.76
N ILE A 293 15.22 -11.20 9.89
CA ILE A 293 15.55 -10.65 11.20
C ILE A 293 17.05 -10.37 11.27
N GLN A 294 17.87 -11.34 10.84
CA GLN A 294 19.33 -11.21 10.87
C GLN A 294 19.83 -10.11 9.93
N THR A 295 19.35 -10.05 8.68
CA THR A 295 19.77 -9.03 7.72
C THR A 295 19.32 -7.63 8.13
N SER A 296 18.13 -7.51 8.71
CA SER A 296 17.58 -6.24 9.17
C SER A 296 18.32 -5.70 10.39
N LYS A 297 18.69 -6.58 11.34
CA LYS A 297 19.53 -6.19 12.49
C LYS A 297 20.89 -5.65 12.01
N LYS A 298 21.58 -6.37 11.11
CA LYS A 298 22.84 -5.91 10.52
C LYS A 298 22.70 -4.54 9.82
N HIS A 299 21.60 -4.33 9.09
CA HIS A 299 21.36 -3.07 8.39
C HIS A 299 21.17 -1.90 9.36
N LEU A 300 20.43 -2.12 10.46
CA LEU A 300 20.22 -1.12 11.50
C LEU A 300 21.49 -0.82 12.29
N GLU A 301 22.38 -1.79 12.49
CA GLU A 301 23.67 -1.62 13.16
C GLU A 301 24.72 -0.91 12.29
N SER A 302 24.61 -1.00 10.96
CA SER A 302 25.58 -0.43 10.00
C SER A 302 25.41 1.08 9.72
N LYS A 303 24.48 1.75 10.40
CA LYS A 303 24.07 3.14 10.15
C LYS A 303 24.00 3.93 11.44
#